data_AF-A0A7S0ESI8-F1
#
_entry.id   AF-A0A7S0ESI8-F1
#
_cell.length_a   1.000
_cell.length_b   1.000
_cell.length_c   1.000
_cell.angle_alpha   90.00
_cell.angle_beta   90.00
_cell.angle_gamma   90.00
#
_symmetry.space_group_name_H-M   'P 1'
#
loop_
_entity.id
_entity.type
_entity.pdbx_description
1 polymer ?
#
loop_
_entity_poly.entity_id
_entity_poly.type
_entity_poly.pdbx_seq_one_letter_code
_entity_poly.pdbx_strand_id
1 'polypeptide(L)'
;SLTSGARDVWAKCRSSLMGDRENQTSLEAIESSMFAVCLDQQEEECVVSRSRQMWHGDGKNRWYDKTVQFIVLPSGQIGFLGEHAISDGAPTLRLGEFVG
;
A
#
# COMPACT_ATOMS: atom_id res chain seq x y z
N SER A 1 3.02 -9.46 4.36
CA SER A 1 2.07 -9.43 3.23
C SER A 1 2.71 -10.21 2.10
N LEU A 2 1.95 -10.83 1.20
CA LEU A 2 2.54 -11.54 0.06
C LEU A 2 3.25 -10.56 -0.90
N THR A 3 2.78 -9.31 -0.97
CA THR A 3 3.39 -8.24 -1.78
C THR A 3 4.66 -7.65 -1.17
N SER A 4 5.01 -7.98 0.08
CA SER A 4 6.26 -7.55 0.72
C SER A 4 7.42 -8.55 0.54
N GLY A 5 7.17 -9.68 -0.13
CA GLY A 5 8.16 -10.72 -0.38
C GLY A 5 9.04 -10.45 -1.60
N ALA A 6 10.03 -11.33 -1.83
CA ALA A 6 10.82 -11.30 -3.06
C ALA A 6 9.93 -11.43 -4.30
N ARG A 7 10.20 -10.65 -5.35
CA ARG A 7 9.37 -10.56 -6.56
C ARG A 7 9.09 -11.93 -7.20
N ASP A 8 10.07 -12.82 -7.22
CA ASP A 8 9.92 -14.18 -7.78
C ASP A 8 8.99 -15.07 -6.95
N VAL A 9 9.03 -14.91 -5.63
CA VAL A 9 8.16 -15.65 -4.71
C VAL A 9 6.73 -15.14 -4.86
N TRP A 10 6.56 -13.82 -4.90
CA TRP A 10 5.25 -13.22 -5.09
C TRP A 10 4.63 -13.60 -6.44
N ALA A 11 5.41 -13.57 -7.53
CA ALA A 11 4.93 -14.00 -8.85
C ALA A 11 4.38 -15.43 -8.83
N LYS A 12 5.09 -16.37 -8.19
CA LYS A 12 4.63 -17.76 -8.03
C LYS A 12 3.36 -17.86 -7.19
N CYS A 13 3.32 -17.17 -6.05
CA CYS A 13 2.14 -17.14 -5.19
C CYS A 13 0.93 -16.54 -5.91
N ARG A 14 1.10 -15.46 -6.68
CA ARG A 14 0.04 -14.85 -7.48
C ARG A 14 -0.51 -15.84 -8.50
N SER A 15 0.35 -16.55 -9.25
CA SER A 15 -0.09 -17.59 -10.18
C SER A 15 -0.89 -18.70 -9.49
N SER A 16 -0.51 -19.11 -8.28
CA SER A 16 -1.29 -20.07 -7.50
C SER A 16 -2.65 -19.52 -7.05
N LEU A 17 -2.71 -18.26 -6.61
CA LEU A 17 -3.96 -17.60 -6.20
C LEU A 17 -4.94 -17.44 -7.36
N MET A 18 -4.44 -17.22 -8.58
CA MET A 18 -5.25 -17.18 -9.79
C MET A 18 -5.90 -18.52 -10.13
N GLY A 19 -5.62 -19.63 -9.44
CA GLY A 19 -6.35 -20.88 -9.61
C GLY A 19 -7.80 -20.83 -9.08
N ASP A 20 -8.12 -19.87 -8.21
CA ASP A 20 -9.42 -19.71 -7.58
C ASP A 20 -10.15 -18.48 -8.16
N ARG A 21 -11.42 -18.65 -8.53
CA ARG A 21 -12.27 -17.60 -9.12
C ARG A 21 -12.55 -16.43 -8.17
N GLU A 22 -12.68 -16.68 -6.88
CA GLU A 22 -12.91 -15.62 -5.88
C GLU A 22 -11.66 -14.76 -5.71
N ASN A 23 -10.49 -15.40 -5.68
CA ASN A 23 -9.21 -14.71 -5.63
C ASN A 23 -8.94 -13.90 -6.90
N GLN A 24 -9.26 -14.43 -8.08
CA GLN A 24 -9.16 -13.67 -9.34
C GLN A 24 -9.97 -12.38 -9.28
N THR A 25 -11.24 -12.47 -8.87
CA THR A 25 -12.14 -11.31 -8.78
C THR A 25 -11.61 -10.27 -7.79
N SER A 26 -11.09 -10.74 -6.65
CA SER A 26 -10.51 -9.87 -5.62
C SER A 26 -9.22 -9.18 -6.09
N LEU A 27 -8.33 -9.92 -6.77
CA LEU A 27 -7.09 -9.37 -7.34
C LEU A 27 -7.39 -8.35 -8.43
N GLU A 28 -8.35 -8.62 -9.31
CA GLU A 28 -8.76 -7.69 -10.36
C GLU A 28 -9.33 -6.39 -9.76
N ALA A 29 -10.15 -6.48 -8.70
CA ALA A 29 -10.65 -5.30 -8.00
C ALA A 29 -9.51 -4.46 -7.37
N ILE A 30 -8.51 -5.11 -6.77
CA ILE A 30 -7.34 -4.43 -6.19
C ILE A 30 -6.50 -3.77 -7.30
N GLU A 31 -6.21 -4.49 -8.38
CA GLU A 31 -5.40 -4.02 -9.50
C GLU A 31 -6.08 -2.85 -10.24
N SER A 32 -7.39 -2.93 -10.48
CA SER A 32 -8.18 -1.91 -11.19
C SER A 32 -8.56 -0.68 -10.35
N SER A 33 -8.45 -0.74 -9.02
CA SER A 33 -8.71 0.41 -8.14
C SER A 33 -7.83 1.63 -8.48
N MET A 34 -8.23 2.85 -8.14
CA MET A 34 -7.37 4.03 -8.38
C MET A 34 -6.23 4.12 -7.35
N PHE A 35 -6.52 3.79 -6.10
CA PHE A 35 -5.59 3.82 -4.98
C PHE A 35 -6.08 2.88 -3.88
N ALA A 36 -5.23 2.57 -2.91
CA ALA A 36 -5.65 1.87 -1.69
C ALA A 36 -5.65 2.83 -0.49
N VAL A 37 -6.53 2.57 0.47
CA VAL A 37 -6.56 3.26 1.77
C VAL A 37 -6.29 2.23 2.86
N CYS A 38 -5.22 2.45 3.61
CA CYS A 38 -4.78 1.62 4.73
C CYS A 38 -5.18 2.30 6.04
N LEU A 39 -6.21 1.78 6.70
CA LEU A 39 -6.63 2.26 8.01
C LEU A 39 -5.84 1.50 9.08
N ASP A 40 -4.83 2.15 9.64
CA ASP A 40 -4.03 1.55 10.72
C ASP A 40 -4.77 1.72 12.07
N GLN A 41 -4.73 0.69 12.90
CA GLN A 41 -5.45 0.67 14.19
C GLN A 41 -4.62 1.20 15.37
N GLN A 42 -3.31 1.30 15.18
CA GLN A 42 -2.36 1.73 16.20
C GLN A 42 -1.62 2.95 15.70
N GLU A 43 -1.12 3.76 16.63
CA GLU A 43 -0.31 4.94 16.33
C GLU A 43 0.92 4.96 17.21
N GLU A 44 2.06 5.08 16.54
CA GLU A 44 3.35 5.21 17.19
C GLU A 44 3.56 6.61 17.77
N GLU A 45 3.89 6.71 19.06
CA GLU A 45 4.07 7.99 19.74
C GLU A 45 5.32 8.75 19.28
N CYS A 46 6.42 8.04 19.05
CA CYS A 46 7.67 8.64 18.61
C CYS A 46 7.64 8.91 17.10
N VAL A 47 8.11 10.10 16.69
CA VAL A 47 8.17 10.50 15.28
C VAL A 47 8.93 9.48 14.43
N VAL A 48 10.04 8.93 14.94
CA VAL A 48 10.85 7.95 14.20
C VAL A 48 10.11 6.63 14.01
N SER A 49 9.41 6.13 15.04
CA SER A 49 8.63 4.90 14.89
C SER A 49 7.39 5.13 14.02
N ARG A 50 6.77 6.32 14.10
CA ARG A 50 5.69 6.73 13.20
C ARG A 50 6.13 6.84 11.75
N SER A 51 7.32 7.39 11.47
CA SER A 51 7.86 7.39 10.11
C SER A 51 8.03 5.97 9.57
N ARG A 52 8.51 5.02 10.39
CA ARG A 52 8.60 3.60 10.02
C ARG A 52 7.23 2.97 9.79
N GLN A 53 6.25 3.31 10.62
CA GLN A 53 4.86 2.88 10.46
C GLN A 53 4.30 3.33 9.11
N MET A 54 4.53 4.59 8.72
CA MET A 54 4.12 5.11 7.43
C MET A 54 4.89 4.45 6.26
N TRP A 55 6.16 4.09 6.47
CA TRP A 55 7.00 3.59 5.38
C TRP A 55 6.75 2.12 5.03
N HIS A 56 6.63 1.25 6.04
CA HIS A 56 6.44 -0.19 5.83
C HIS A 56 5.42 -0.83 6.79
N GLY A 57 5.08 -0.15 7.89
CA GLY A 57 4.17 -0.70 8.90
C GLY A 57 4.64 -2.07 9.42
N ASP A 58 3.69 -2.94 9.76
CA ASP A 58 3.93 -4.34 10.09
C ASP A 58 3.98 -5.25 8.84
N GLY A 59 3.89 -4.63 7.65
CA GLY A 59 3.84 -5.32 6.38
C GLY A 59 2.59 -6.15 6.14
N LYS A 60 1.49 -6.02 6.90
CA LYS A 60 0.23 -6.74 6.66
C LYS A 60 -0.85 -5.84 6.05
N ASN A 61 -0.94 -4.59 6.50
CA ASN A 61 -1.92 -3.63 6.01
C ASN A 61 -1.38 -2.78 4.84
N ARG A 62 -0.67 -3.40 3.90
CA ARG A 62 -0.04 -2.72 2.75
C ARG A 62 -0.13 -3.61 1.51
N TRP A 63 -0.37 -2.99 0.36
CA TRP A 63 -0.32 -3.63 -0.95
C TRP A 63 0.76 -2.98 -1.82
N TYR A 64 2.00 -3.43 -1.68
CA TYR A 64 3.19 -2.75 -2.23
C TYR A 64 3.21 -2.61 -3.75
N ASP A 65 2.44 -3.43 -4.48
CA ASP A 65 2.28 -3.31 -5.93
C ASP A 65 1.31 -2.19 -6.36
N LYS A 66 0.61 -1.55 -5.41
CA LYS A 66 -0.28 -0.44 -5.71
C LYS A 66 0.52 0.86 -5.74
N THR A 67 0.42 1.56 -6.86
CA THR A 67 1.15 2.81 -7.11
C THR A 67 0.86 3.90 -6.08
N VAL A 68 -0.39 3.99 -5.60
CA VAL A 68 -0.83 5.00 -4.63
C VAL A 68 -1.52 4.34 -3.46
N GLN A 69 -0.98 4.57 -2.26
CA GLN A 69 -1.57 4.12 -1.00
C GLN A 69 -1.60 5.26 0.02
N PHE A 70 -2.77 5.54 0.57
CA PHE A 70 -2.95 6.46 1.69
C PHE A 70 -2.99 5.68 2.99
N ILE A 71 -2.20 6.10 3.98
CA ILE A 71 -2.16 5.48 5.30
C ILE A 71 -2.81 6.44 6.26
N VAL A 72 -3.89 6.03 6.92
CA VAL A 72 -4.63 6.86 7.88
C VAL A 72 -4.45 6.28 9.27
N LEU A 73 -3.91 7.09 10.18
CA LEU A 73 -3.74 6.74 11.59
C LEU A 73 -4.99 7.11 12.40
N PRO A 74 -5.18 6.54 13.61
CA PRO A 74 -6.28 6.87 14.51
C PRO A 74 -6.41 8.36 14.85
N SER A 75 -5.30 9.10 14.95
CA SER A 75 -5.32 10.57 15.13
C SER A 75 -5.85 11.35 13.92
N GLY A 76 -6.08 10.69 12.79
CA GLY A 76 -6.41 11.32 11.52
C GLY A 76 -5.18 11.77 10.72
N GLN A 77 -3.96 11.51 11.19
CA GLN A 77 -2.76 11.76 10.42
C GLN A 77 -2.70 10.87 9.17
N ILE A 78 -2.30 11.47 8.05
CA ILE A 78 -2.24 10.79 6.75
C ILE A 78 -0.79 10.71 6.27
N GLY A 79 -0.37 9.50 5.92
CA GLY A 79 0.85 9.22 5.19
C GLY A 79 0.55 8.82 3.75
N PHE A 80 1.55 8.97 2.88
CA PHE A 80 1.49 8.53 1.49
C PHE A 80 2.61 7.54 1.20
N LEU A 81 2.26 6.42 0.58
CA LEU A 81 3.22 5.45 0.07
C LEU A 81 3.04 5.32 -1.44
N GLY A 82 4.07 5.73 -2.18
CA GLY A 82 4.13 5.67 -3.63
C GLY A 82 5.04 4.57 -4.12
N GLU A 83 4.61 3.79 -5.11
CA GLU A 83 5.51 2.87 -5.79
C GLU A 83 6.36 3.63 -6.83
N HIS A 84 7.67 3.71 -6.60
CA HIS A 84 8.61 4.48 -7.42
C HIS A 84 8.88 3.94 -8.83
N ALA A 85 8.42 2.72 -9.17
CA ALA A 85 8.67 2.12 -10.48
C ALA A 85 7.83 2.76 -11.60
N ILE A 86 6.67 3.32 -11.26
CA ILE A 86 5.69 3.84 -12.22
C ILE A 86 5.58 5.37 -12.13
N SER A 87 5.97 5.98 -11.00
CA SER A 87 5.87 7.42 -10.78
C SER A 87 7.16 7.96 -10.16
N ASP A 88 7.72 9.01 -10.78
CA ASP A 88 8.70 9.88 -10.13
C ASP A 88 8.01 10.67 -9.00
N GLY A 89 8.72 11.23 -8.02
CA GLY A 89 8.08 11.81 -6.81
C GLY A 89 7.16 13.03 -7.03
N ALA A 90 7.16 13.62 -8.23
CA ALA A 90 6.48 14.87 -8.55
C ALA A 90 4.92 14.81 -8.63
N PRO A 91 4.27 13.76 -9.18
CA PRO A 91 2.80 13.65 -9.20
C PRO A 91 2.23 13.32 -7.82
N THR A 92 2.97 12.55 -7.02
CA THR A 92 2.64 12.23 -5.63
C THR A 92 2.48 13.46 -4.75
N LEU A 93 3.41 14.42 -4.84
CA LEU A 93 3.37 15.65 -4.07
C LEU A 93 2.15 16.51 -4.44
N ARG A 94 1.85 16.63 -5.74
CA ARG A 94 0.69 17.39 -6.24
C ARG A 94 -0.65 16.80 -5.82
N LEU A 95 -0.76 15.46 -5.71
CA LEU A 95 -1.98 14.82 -5.22
C LEU A 95 -2.21 15.09 -3.73
N GLY A 96 -1.13 15.10 -2.93
CA GLY A 96 -1.19 15.48 -1.52
C GLY A 96 -1.65 16.93 -1.31
N GLU A 97 -1.16 17.86 -2.13
CA GLU A 97 -1.56 19.28 -2.07
C GLU A 97 -3.01 19.55 -2.52
N PHE A 98 -3.56 18.73 -3.42
CA PHE A 98 -4.93 18.92 -3.93
C PHE A 98 -6.01 18.37 -2.98
N VAL A 99 -5.66 17.38 -2.17
CA VAL A 99 -6.60 16.68 -1.27
C VAL A 99 -6.58 17.25 0.16
N GLY A 100 -5.53 17.98 0.54
CA GLY A 100 -5.44 18.73 1.81
C GLY A 100 -6.21 20.05 1.78
#